data_AF-A0A9P6BZQ6-F1
#
_entry.id   AF-A0A9P6BZQ6-F1
#
_cell.length_a   1.000
_cell.length_b   1.000
_cell.length_c   1.000
_cell.angle_alpha   90.00
_cell.angle_beta   90.00
_cell.angle_gamma   90.00
#
_symmetry.space_group_name_H-M   'P 1'
#
loop_
_entity.id
_entity.type
_entity.pdbx_description
1 polymer ?
#
loop_
_entity_poly.entity_id
_entity_poly.type
_entity_poly.pdbx_seq_one_letter_code
_entity_poly.pdbx_strand_id
1 'polypeptide(L)'
;MLSNSSRFVMHNSNCNFVEQHAAEGGGLKILRDASLPKAVYDSTARESALYSILKTEYEGFVAEFVAWTHRGNVPVMRLNGPKSNLAQLCAEKSKESLAATFCFSRSHGTDDPSRFFTTLASQLAIHIPSHVEILNAKLRHNPDLVLKSLKVQFEELIAAPIKELLAKGVDLGPRRVIMVEGIDERASVHAHCEILHTILESAGALSFRWAVFSRPNSQLGALLKEKGLALESCWNVCHSIPNFPAGDGEFVLRVELI
;
A
#
# COMPACT_ATOMS: atom_id res chain seq x y z
N MET A 1 -35.68 21.97 22.36
CA MET A 1 -36.09 22.34 20.98
C MET A 1 -34.86 22.16 20.11
N LEU A 2 -34.78 21.25 19.14
CA LEU A 2 -35.78 20.71 18.22
C LEU A 2 -35.65 19.17 18.13
N SER A 3 -36.75 18.48 18.36
CA SER A 3 -37.05 17.13 17.91
C SER A 3 -37.72 17.20 16.52
N ASN A 4 -37.59 16.14 15.72
CA ASN A 4 -38.11 15.95 14.35
C ASN A 4 -37.29 16.53 13.19
N SER A 5 -36.42 15.69 12.63
CA SER A 5 -36.01 15.75 11.23
C SER A 5 -36.35 14.42 10.55
N SER A 6 -37.64 14.19 10.29
CA SER A 6 -38.14 13.10 9.44
C SER A 6 -38.42 13.63 8.04
N ARG A 7 -37.37 13.80 7.23
CA ARG A 7 -37.39 13.88 5.74
C ARG A 7 -35.99 14.20 5.22
N PHE A 8 -35.18 13.18 4.97
CA PHE A 8 -34.10 13.27 3.99
C PHE A 8 -34.55 12.51 2.75
N VAL A 9 -34.83 13.25 1.67
CA VAL A 9 -35.06 12.69 0.34
C VAL A 9 -33.72 12.74 -0.37
N MET A 10 -33.06 11.59 -0.53
CA MET A 10 -31.91 11.49 -1.43
C MET A 10 -32.41 11.41 -2.87
N HIS A 11 -32.14 12.45 -3.67
CA HIS A 11 -32.29 12.38 -5.11
C HIS A 11 -31.12 11.59 -5.71
N ASN A 12 -31.45 10.42 -6.25
CA ASN A 12 -30.71 9.62 -7.24
C ASN A 12 -29.17 9.68 -7.14
N SER A 13 -28.62 9.19 -6.03
CA SER A 13 -27.23 8.72 -6.01
C SER A 13 -27.26 7.23 -6.29
N ASN A 14 -26.64 6.83 -7.41
CA ASN A 14 -26.52 5.43 -7.82
C ASN A 14 -25.51 4.73 -6.89
N CYS A 15 -25.96 4.39 -5.68
CA CYS A 15 -25.22 3.58 -4.74
C CYS A 15 -25.43 2.12 -5.12
N ASN A 16 -24.51 1.56 -5.91
CA ASN A 16 -24.40 0.12 -6.08
C ASN A 16 -23.90 -0.49 -4.76
N PHE A 17 -24.79 -0.65 -3.79
CA PHE A 17 -24.63 -1.65 -2.75
C PHE A 17 -24.81 -3.00 -3.44
N VAL A 18 -23.70 -3.68 -3.70
CA VAL A 18 -23.75 -5.12 -3.92
C VAL A 18 -24.16 -5.71 -2.57
N GLU A 19 -25.45 -5.92 -2.35
CA GLU A 19 -25.96 -6.84 -1.34
C GLU A 19 -25.53 -8.26 -1.73
N GLN A 20 -24.27 -8.59 -1.43
CA GLN A 20 -23.86 -9.97 -1.32
C GLN A 20 -24.56 -10.53 -0.08
N HIS A 21 -25.58 -11.35 -0.29
CA HIS A 21 -26.20 -12.17 0.75
C HIS A 21 -25.11 -12.85 1.59
N ALA A 22 -24.89 -12.30 2.78
CA ALA A 22 -23.97 -12.81 3.76
C ALA A 22 -24.51 -14.14 4.32
N ALA A 23 -24.03 -15.26 3.78
CA ALA A 23 -23.98 -16.48 4.56
C ALA A 23 -23.04 -16.23 5.76
N GLU A 24 -23.54 -16.37 6.99
CA GLU A 24 -22.87 -16.04 8.25
C GLU A 24 -21.58 -16.82 8.59
N GLY A 25 -20.95 -17.49 7.61
CA GLY A 25 -19.69 -18.24 7.74
C GLY A 25 -18.81 -18.20 6.48
N GLY A 26 -18.61 -17.03 5.89
CA GLY A 26 -17.78 -16.86 4.68
C GLY A 26 -16.27 -16.79 4.96
N GLY A 27 -15.45 -17.39 4.08
CA GLY A 27 -13.99 -17.29 4.14
C GLY A 27 -13.49 -15.84 4.13
N LEU A 28 -14.18 -14.96 3.39
CA LEU A 28 -13.87 -13.53 3.37
C LEU A 28 -14.08 -12.82 4.71
N LYS A 29 -14.99 -13.31 5.57
CA LYS A 29 -15.18 -12.76 6.91
C LYS A 29 -13.90 -12.98 7.74
N ILE A 30 -13.31 -14.17 7.64
CA ILE A 30 -12.03 -14.51 8.29
C ILE A 30 -10.93 -13.54 7.81
N LEU A 31 -10.85 -13.27 6.50
CA LEU A 31 -9.88 -12.32 5.96
C LEU A 31 -10.07 -10.91 6.50
N ARG A 32 -11.32 -10.44 6.52
CA ARG A 32 -11.68 -9.09 6.97
C ARG A 32 -11.36 -8.90 8.45
N ASP A 33 -11.66 -9.90 9.29
CA ASP A 33 -11.40 -9.86 10.74
C ASP A 33 -9.90 -9.90 11.05
N ALA A 34 -9.11 -10.54 10.17
CA ALA A 34 -7.64 -10.57 10.24
C ALA A 34 -6.96 -9.36 9.58
N SER A 35 -7.70 -8.43 8.97
CA SER A 35 -7.16 -7.24 8.32
C SER A 35 -7.07 -6.04 9.27
N LEU A 36 -6.41 -4.97 8.84
CA LEU A 36 -6.32 -3.67 9.52
C LEU A 36 -6.89 -2.55 8.64
N PRO A 37 -8.22 -2.32 8.62
CA PRO A 37 -8.81 -1.22 7.86
C PRO A 37 -8.27 0.18 8.23
N LYS A 38 -7.77 0.35 9.47
CA LYS A 38 -7.14 1.60 9.92
C LYS A 38 -5.80 1.90 9.24
N ALA A 39 -5.15 0.89 8.65
CA ALA A 39 -3.86 1.02 7.96
C ALA A 39 -4.02 1.51 6.51
N VAL A 40 -5.24 1.52 5.97
CA VAL A 40 -5.52 1.92 4.58
C VAL A 40 -5.55 3.44 4.45
N TYR A 41 -5.08 3.97 3.32
CA TYR A 41 -4.88 5.40 3.11
C TYR A 41 -6.16 6.25 3.24
N ASP A 42 -7.33 5.70 2.90
CA ASP A 42 -8.63 6.36 2.94
C ASP A 42 -9.42 6.10 4.24
N SER A 43 -8.73 5.56 5.25
CA SER A 43 -9.30 5.42 6.59
C SER A 43 -9.48 6.78 7.26
N THR A 44 -10.59 6.95 8.01
CA THR A 44 -10.82 8.15 8.85
C THR A 44 -9.70 8.39 9.86
N ALA A 45 -8.97 7.34 10.25
CA ALA A 45 -7.78 7.44 11.08
C ALA A 45 -6.66 8.32 10.46
N ARG A 46 -6.70 8.53 9.13
CA ARG A 46 -5.68 9.25 8.36
C ARG A 46 -6.13 10.60 7.80
N GLU A 47 -7.40 10.96 7.96
CA GLU A 47 -8.00 12.20 7.40
C GLU A 47 -7.33 13.49 7.91
N SER A 48 -6.74 13.46 9.12
CA SER A 48 -6.06 14.61 9.72
C SER A 48 -4.73 15.02 9.06
N ALA A 49 -4.10 14.16 8.26
CA ALA A 49 -2.76 14.39 7.71
C ALA A 49 -2.72 15.50 6.63
N LEU A 50 -3.84 15.79 5.96
CA LEU A 50 -3.88 16.63 4.76
C LEU A 50 -3.68 18.13 5.01
N TYR A 51 -4.05 18.63 6.18
CA TYR A 51 -4.18 20.08 6.39
C TYR A 51 -2.85 20.83 6.57
N SER A 52 -1.72 20.13 6.69
CA SER A 52 -0.42 20.74 7.02
C SER A 52 0.55 20.88 5.83
N ILE A 53 0.15 20.47 4.62
CA ILE A 53 1.04 20.45 3.45
C ILE A 53 0.82 21.68 2.59
N LEU A 54 1.88 22.45 2.33
CA LEU A 54 1.93 23.35 1.19
C LEU A 54 1.98 22.49 -0.09
N LYS A 55 0.80 22.20 -0.63
CA LYS A 55 0.58 21.34 -1.81
C LYS A 55 1.57 21.60 -2.94
N THR A 56 1.95 22.87 -3.12
CA THR A 56 2.87 23.39 -4.14
C THR A 56 4.30 22.85 -4.05
N GLU A 57 4.81 22.53 -2.85
CA GLU A 57 6.22 22.09 -2.69
C GLU A 57 6.47 20.68 -3.22
N TYR A 58 5.42 19.85 -3.32
CA TYR A 58 5.52 18.44 -3.69
C TYR A 58 4.92 18.14 -5.07
N GLU A 59 4.44 19.14 -5.81
CA GLU A 59 3.74 18.95 -7.08
C GLU A 59 4.58 18.20 -8.12
N GLY A 60 5.87 18.56 -8.25
CA GLY A 60 6.78 17.88 -9.18
C GLY A 60 6.96 16.40 -8.85
N PHE A 61 7.14 16.07 -7.57
CA PHE A 61 7.31 14.69 -7.11
C PHE A 61 6.06 13.86 -7.32
N VAL A 62 4.91 14.43 -6.96
CA VAL A 62 3.63 13.75 -7.11
C VAL A 62 3.32 13.53 -8.59
N ALA A 63 3.67 14.48 -9.47
CA ALA A 63 3.55 14.30 -10.92
C ALA A 63 4.45 13.17 -11.44
N GLU A 64 5.70 13.07 -10.97
CA GLU A 64 6.61 11.96 -11.30
C GLU A 64 6.05 10.61 -10.84
N PHE A 65 5.57 10.55 -9.59
CA PHE A 65 4.94 9.37 -9.03
C PHE A 65 3.74 8.92 -9.86
N VAL A 66 2.82 9.84 -10.18
CA VAL A 66 1.65 9.57 -11.02
C VAL A 66 2.07 9.10 -12.42
N ALA A 67 3.10 9.70 -13.01
CA ALA A 67 3.60 9.24 -14.30
C ALA A 67 4.14 7.79 -14.22
N TRP A 68 4.89 7.47 -13.16
CA TRP A 68 5.37 6.12 -12.89
C TRP A 68 4.24 5.12 -12.65
N THR A 69 3.14 5.52 -11.98
CA THR A 69 2.00 4.61 -11.79
C THR A 69 1.39 4.13 -13.10
N HIS A 70 1.51 4.91 -14.18
CA HIS A 70 0.98 4.56 -15.50
C HIS A 70 2.02 3.93 -16.44
N ARG A 71 3.25 4.43 -16.43
CA ARG A 71 4.26 4.13 -17.47
C ARG A 71 5.56 3.54 -16.92
N GLY A 72 5.66 3.36 -15.60
CA GLY A 72 6.86 2.83 -14.96
C GLY A 72 7.17 1.41 -15.43
N ASN A 73 8.42 1.19 -15.86
CA ASN A 73 8.97 -0.11 -16.23
C ASN A 73 9.65 -0.83 -15.04
N VAL A 74 9.86 -0.13 -13.93
CA VAL A 74 10.46 -0.70 -12.72
C VAL A 74 9.37 -1.19 -11.77
N PRO A 75 9.42 -2.46 -11.30
CA PRO A 75 8.35 -3.04 -10.49
C PRO A 75 8.33 -2.53 -9.05
N VAL A 76 9.42 -1.91 -8.57
CA VAL A 76 9.51 -1.32 -7.23
C VAL A 76 10.11 0.08 -7.30
N MET A 77 9.42 1.05 -6.70
CA MET A 77 9.89 2.41 -6.49
C MET A 77 9.99 2.67 -4.99
N ARG A 78 11.18 3.00 -4.51
CA ARG A 78 11.38 3.52 -3.15
C ARG A 78 11.33 5.03 -3.18
N LEU A 79 10.63 5.59 -2.20
CA LEU A 79 10.41 7.02 -2.05
C LEU A 79 10.92 7.44 -0.66
N ASN A 80 11.92 8.33 -0.66
CA ASN A 80 12.50 8.90 0.56
C ASN A 80 11.96 10.34 0.76
N GLY A 81 11.24 10.60 1.86
CA GLY A 81 10.68 11.93 2.17
C GLY A 81 9.81 11.97 3.43
N PRO A 82 9.29 13.14 3.87
CA PRO A 82 8.37 13.26 5.00
C PRO A 82 7.06 12.51 4.69
N LYS A 83 6.94 11.29 5.23
CA LYS A 83 6.14 10.22 4.63
C LYS A 83 4.65 10.41 4.65
N SER A 84 4.05 10.70 5.80
CA SER A 84 2.59 10.50 5.96
C SER A 84 1.80 11.45 5.10
N ASN A 85 2.29 12.67 4.98
CA ASN A 85 1.73 13.72 4.16
C ASN A 85 1.93 13.47 2.66
N LEU A 86 3.15 13.09 2.25
CA LEU A 86 3.48 12.85 0.84
C LEU A 86 2.86 11.54 0.31
N ALA A 87 2.91 10.47 1.09
CA ALA A 87 2.26 9.20 0.77
C ALA A 87 0.75 9.37 0.64
N GLN A 88 0.13 10.17 1.52
CA GLN A 88 -1.29 10.50 1.41
C GLN A 88 -1.59 11.26 0.10
N LEU A 89 -0.81 12.30 -0.21
CA LEU A 89 -1.00 13.09 -1.41
C LEU A 89 -0.81 12.26 -2.70
N CYS A 90 0.22 11.40 -2.73
CA CYS A 90 0.43 10.43 -3.81
C CYS A 90 -0.76 9.47 -3.95
N ALA A 91 -1.28 8.95 -2.84
CA ALA A 91 -2.40 8.02 -2.86
C ALA A 91 -3.68 8.67 -3.42
N GLU A 92 -3.97 9.91 -3.01
CA GLU A 92 -5.11 10.68 -3.52
C GLU A 92 -5.00 10.97 -5.02
N LYS A 93 -3.81 11.35 -5.49
CA LYS A 93 -3.58 11.66 -6.90
C LYS A 93 -3.54 10.43 -7.80
N SER A 94 -3.32 9.25 -7.23
CA SER A 94 -3.22 7.98 -7.98
C SER A 94 -4.35 6.99 -7.68
N LYS A 95 -5.47 7.43 -7.07
CA LYS A 95 -6.57 6.56 -6.60
C LYS A 95 -7.03 5.51 -7.62
N GLU A 96 -7.12 5.87 -8.91
CA GLU A 96 -7.57 4.95 -9.97
C GLU A 96 -6.53 3.87 -10.35
N SER A 97 -5.27 4.07 -9.95
CA SER A 97 -4.18 3.10 -10.15
C SER A 97 -3.91 2.25 -8.90
N LEU A 98 -4.46 2.59 -7.73
CA LEU A 98 -4.20 1.89 -6.47
C LEU A 98 -4.99 0.59 -6.37
N ALA A 99 -4.26 -0.49 -6.21
CA ALA A 99 -4.79 -1.82 -5.92
C ALA A 99 -4.90 -2.07 -4.41
N ALA A 100 -3.93 -1.58 -3.63
CA ALA A 100 -3.95 -1.67 -2.18
C ALA A 100 -2.97 -0.66 -1.55
N THR A 101 -3.19 -0.33 -0.28
CA THR A 101 -2.29 0.49 0.52
C THR A 101 -2.13 -0.06 1.93
N PHE A 102 -1.00 0.20 2.57
CA PHE A 102 -0.80 -0.08 3.98
C PHE A 102 0.16 0.92 4.60
N CYS A 103 -0.22 1.51 5.74
CA CYS A 103 0.67 2.31 6.57
C CYS A 103 0.93 1.66 7.92
N PHE A 104 2.19 1.39 8.20
CA PHE A 104 2.69 1.10 9.52
C PHE A 104 2.75 2.38 10.35
N SER A 105 1.98 2.42 11.44
CA SER A 105 1.98 3.54 12.37
C SER A 105 1.71 3.09 13.80
N ARG A 106 2.70 3.29 14.67
CA ARG A 106 2.54 3.07 16.12
C ARG A 106 1.47 3.97 16.73
N SER A 107 1.38 5.23 16.30
CA SER A 107 0.39 6.19 16.83
C SER A 107 -1.04 5.82 16.50
N HIS A 108 -1.25 5.10 15.40
CA HIS A 108 -2.58 4.64 14.97
C HIS A 108 -2.84 3.14 15.28
N GLY A 109 -1.89 2.45 15.91
CA GLY A 109 -1.99 1.03 16.26
C GLY A 109 -2.06 0.12 15.03
N THR A 110 -1.35 0.48 13.96
CA THR A 110 -1.27 -0.26 12.69
C THR A 110 0.12 -0.83 12.43
N ASP A 111 0.90 -1.02 13.48
CA ASP A 111 2.29 -1.49 13.44
C ASP A 111 2.44 -3.02 13.57
N ASP A 112 1.34 -3.78 13.56
CA ASP A 112 1.34 -5.25 13.56
C ASP A 112 1.64 -5.80 12.15
N PRO A 113 2.86 -6.34 11.90
CA PRO A 113 3.23 -6.85 10.59
C PRO A 113 2.45 -8.11 10.21
N SER A 114 1.96 -8.90 11.17
CA SER A 114 1.25 -10.16 10.89
C SER A 114 -0.06 -9.97 10.12
N ARG A 115 -0.56 -8.73 10.08
CA ARG A 115 -1.78 -8.34 9.36
C ARG A 115 -1.51 -7.65 8.03
N PHE A 116 -0.25 -7.50 7.63
CA PHE A 116 0.13 -6.79 6.41
C PHE A 116 -0.48 -7.44 5.16
N PHE A 117 -0.16 -8.72 4.90
CA PHE A 117 -0.61 -9.39 3.68
C PHE A 117 -2.10 -9.74 3.70
N THR A 118 -2.70 -10.00 4.86
CA THR A 118 -4.15 -10.18 4.98
C THR A 118 -4.90 -8.88 4.59
N THR A 119 -4.40 -7.73 5.05
CA THR A 119 -4.98 -6.41 4.72
C THR A 119 -4.85 -6.08 3.24
N LEU A 120 -3.72 -6.40 2.61
CA LEU A 120 -3.54 -6.23 1.17
C LEU A 120 -4.47 -7.17 0.38
N ALA A 121 -4.54 -8.45 0.76
CA ALA A 121 -5.43 -9.41 0.11
C ALA A 121 -6.91 -9.00 0.23
N SER A 122 -7.31 -8.44 1.38
CA SER A 122 -8.67 -7.91 1.56
C SER A 122 -8.98 -6.75 0.62
N GLN A 123 -8.02 -5.86 0.35
CA GLN A 123 -8.20 -4.74 -0.59
C GLN A 123 -8.24 -5.22 -2.04
N LEU A 124 -7.36 -6.16 -2.42
CA LEU A 124 -7.34 -6.74 -3.76
C LEU A 124 -8.67 -7.44 -4.09
N ALA A 125 -9.25 -8.16 -3.12
CA ALA A 125 -10.55 -8.81 -3.26
C ALA A 125 -11.69 -7.82 -3.58
N ILE A 126 -11.61 -6.56 -3.15
CA ILE A 126 -12.63 -5.54 -3.46
C ILE A 126 -12.58 -5.14 -4.94
N HIS A 127 -11.39 -5.17 -5.56
CA HIS A 127 -11.17 -4.66 -6.91
C HIS A 127 -11.08 -5.76 -7.98
N ILE A 128 -10.84 -7.01 -7.58
CA ILE A 128 -10.68 -8.15 -8.48
C ILE A 128 -11.74 -9.20 -8.10
N PRO A 129 -12.95 -9.17 -8.72
CA PRO A 129 -14.03 -10.09 -8.36
C PRO A 129 -13.62 -11.57 -8.41
N SER A 130 -12.81 -11.98 -9.40
CA SER A 130 -12.35 -13.37 -9.50
C SER A 130 -11.38 -13.79 -8.38
N HIS A 131 -10.74 -12.83 -7.69
CA HIS A 131 -9.89 -13.11 -6.53
C HIS A 131 -10.74 -13.47 -5.30
N VAL A 132 -11.95 -12.90 -5.19
CA VAL A 132 -12.92 -13.17 -4.12
C VAL A 132 -13.24 -14.64 -4.03
N GLU A 133 -13.55 -15.27 -5.17
CA GLU A 133 -13.95 -16.68 -5.22
C GLU A 133 -12.84 -17.60 -4.74
N ILE A 134 -11.61 -17.38 -5.23
CA ILE A 134 -10.42 -18.15 -4.86
C ILE A 134 -10.14 -18.01 -3.35
N LEU A 135 -10.14 -16.77 -2.83
CA LEU A 135 -9.89 -16.51 -1.42
C LEU A 135 -10.96 -17.12 -0.52
N ASN A 136 -12.23 -17.00 -0.90
CA ASN A 136 -13.33 -17.56 -0.13
C ASN A 136 -13.22 -19.09 -0.03
N ALA A 137 -12.84 -19.77 -1.12
CA ALA A 137 -12.60 -21.21 -1.12
C ALA A 137 -11.39 -21.58 -0.23
N LYS A 138 -10.25 -20.92 -0.40
CA LYS A 138 -9.03 -21.16 0.40
C LYS A 138 -9.28 -20.99 1.89
N LEU A 139 -9.95 -19.91 2.30
CA LEU A 139 -10.19 -19.59 3.71
C LEU A 139 -11.30 -20.41 4.35
N ARG A 140 -12.27 -20.92 3.57
CA ARG A 140 -13.20 -21.95 4.06
C ARG A 140 -12.51 -23.28 4.31
N HIS A 141 -11.54 -23.63 3.48
CA HIS A 141 -10.78 -24.86 3.61
C HIS A 141 -9.75 -24.79 4.75
N ASN A 142 -9.02 -23.68 4.85
CA ASN A 142 -8.00 -23.45 5.87
C ASN A 142 -8.12 -22.02 6.46
N PRO A 143 -8.95 -21.85 7.50
CA PRO A 143 -9.11 -20.56 8.20
C PRO A 143 -7.81 -20.00 8.75
N ASP A 144 -6.89 -20.88 9.17
CA ASP A 144 -5.63 -20.49 9.83
C ASP A 144 -4.62 -19.85 8.88
N LEU A 145 -4.90 -19.78 7.56
CA LEU A 145 -4.03 -19.08 6.61
C LEU A 145 -3.71 -17.65 7.04
N VAL A 146 -4.67 -16.96 7.66
CA VAL A 146 -4.48 -15.59 8.17
C VAL A 146 -3.56 -15.50 9.39
N LEU A 147 -3.23 -16.64 10.01
CA LEU A 147 -2.35 -16.74 11.18
C LEU A 147 -0.98 -17.34 10.82
N LYS A 148 -0.75 -17.71 9.55
CA LYS A 148 0.54 -18.26 9.11
C LYS A 148 1.60 -17.17 8.98
N SER A 149 2.84 -17.59 8.72
CA SER A 149 3.96 -16.68 8.47
C SER A 149 3.67 -15.74 7.30
N LEU A 150 4.36 -14.60 7.27
CA LEU A 150 4.20 -13.58 6.23
C LEU A 150 4.41 -14.15 4.84
N LYS A 151 5.44 -14.98 4.66
CA LYS A 151 5.66 -15.69 3.39
C LYS A 151 4.47 -16.56 2.97
N VAL A 152 3.88 -17.32 3.90
CA VAL A 152 2.73 -18.19 3.59
C VAL A 152 1.49 -17.34 3.30
N GLN A 153 1.24 -16.29 4.08
CA GLN A 153 0.14 -15.37 3.83
C GLN A 153 0.26 -14.75 2.43
N PHE A 154 1.46 -14.28 2.05
CA PHE A 154 1.69 -13.72 0.73
C PHE A 154 1.44 -14.73 -0.39
N GLU A 155 2.02 -15.93 -0.30
CA GLU A 155 1.86 -16.92 -1.36
C GLU A 155 0.40 -17.37 -1.49
N GLU A 156 -0.25 -17.71 -0.38
CA GLU A 156 -1.59 -18.31 -0.42
C GLU A 156 -2.72 -17.31 -0.65
N LEU A 157 -2.57 -16.07 -0.17
CA LEU A 157 -3.63 -15.05 -0.27
C LEU A 157 -3.41 -14.10 -1.44
N ILE A 158 -2.19 -13.95 -1.96
CA ILE A 158 -1.89 -12.99 -3.03
C ILE A 158 -1.25 -13.68 -4.23
N ALA A 159 -0.05 -14.24 -4.09
CA ALA A 159 0.74 -14.65 -5.25
C ALA A 159 0.09 -15.81 -6.02
N ALA A 160 -0.24 -16.92 -5.37
CA ALA A 160 -0.84 -18.07 -6.03
C ALA A 160 -2.22 -17.75 -6.63
N PRO A 161 -3.16 -17.08 -5.92
CA PRO A 161 -4.41 -16.64 -6.53
C PRO A 161 -4.22 -15.76 -7.77
N ILE A 162 -3.30 -14.79 -7.72
CA ILE A 162 -3.07 -13.87 -8.83
C ILE A 162 -2.41 -14.59 -10.01
N LYS A 163 -1.44 -15.47 -9.77
CA LYS A 163 -0.83 -16.32 -10.82
C LYS A 163 -1.88 -17.21 -11.48
N GLU A 164 -2.80 -17.79 -10.72
CA GLU A 164 -3.90 -18.60 -11.25
C GLU A 164 -4.81 -17.78 -12.19
N LEU A 165 -5.16 -16.56 -11.79
CA LEU A 165 -5.95 -15.64 -12.61
C LEU A 165 -5.22 -15.24 -13.90
N LEU A 166 -3.93 -14.89 -13.81
CA LEU A 166 -3.11 -14.55 -14.96
C LEU A 166 -2.96 -15.72 -15.94
N ALA A 167 -2.76 -16.94 -15.44
CA ALA A 167 -2.68 -18.15 -16.25
C ALA A 167 -4.00 -18.45 -17.00
N LYS A 168 -5.13 -18.03 -16.44
CA LYS A 168 -6.46 -18.09 -17.08
C LYS A 168 -6.74 -16.91 -18.02
N GLY A 169 -5.79 -15.98 -18.19
CA GLY A 169 -5.96 -14.79 -19.03
C GLY A 169 -6.90 -13.74 -18.43
N VAL A 170 -7.16 -13.77 -17.13
CA VAL A 170 -8.02 -12.79 -16.46
C VAL A 170 -7.31 -11.44 -16.39
N ASP A 171 -7.95 -10.38 -16.90
CA ASP A 171 -7.49 -9.02 -16.67
C ASP A 171 -7.76 -8.60 -15.22
N LEU A 172 -6.71 -8.22 -14.50
CA LEU A 172 -6.80 -7.72 -13.13
C LEU A 172 -7.24 -6.24 -13.07
N GLY A 173 -7.54 -5.58 -14.20
CA GLY A 173 -8.02 -4.19 -14.29
C GLY A 173 -6.94 -3.11 -14.43
N PRO A 174 -7.22 -1.82 -14.16
CA PRO A 174 -6.21 -0.75 -14.25
C PRO A 174 -5.41 -0.56 -12.95
N ARG A 175 -5.93 -1.06 -11.82
CA ARG A 175 -5.33 -0.91 -10.49
C ARG A 175 -4.15 -1.87 -10.35
N ARG A 176 -2.94 -1.32 -10.34
CA ARG A 176 -1.68 -2.08 -10.37
C ARG A 176 -0.68 -1.65 -9.31
N VAL A 177 -0.98 -0.60 -8.55
CA VAL A 177 -0.03 -0.02 -7.59
C VAL A 177 -0.38 -0.44 -6.17
N ILE A 178 0.61 -0.97 -5.44
CA ILE A 178 0.52 -1.25 -4.01
C ILE A 178 1.45 -0.29 -3.27
N MET A 179 0.91 0.51 -2.36
CA MET A 179 1.70 1.46 -1.57
C MET A 179 1.95 0.95 -0.16
N VAL A 180 3.18 1.07 0.31
CA VAL A 180 3.59 0.71 1.68
C VAL A 180 4.29 1.90 2.31
N GLU A 181 3.75 2.38 3.43
CA GLU A 181 4.32 3.49 4.19
C GLU A 181 4.78 2.99 5.58
N GLY A 182 5.90 3.53 6.07
CA GLY A 182 6.29 3.33 7.48
C GLY A 182 7.04 2.03 7.78
N ILE A 183 7.52 1.31 6.76
CA ILE A 183 8.23 0.02 6.94
C ILE A 183 9.53 0.12 7.76
N ASP A 184 10.06 1.32 7.98
CA ASP A 184 11.20 1.60 8.88
C ASP A 184 10.79 1.97 10.32
N GLU A 185 9.51 1.89 10.67
CA GLU A 185 9.09 1.96 12.07
C GLU A 185 9.60 0.73 12.85
N ARG A 186 10.11 0.94 14.07
CA ARG A 186 10.96 -0.04 14.78
C ARG A 186 10.18 -1.18 15.48
N ALA A 187 8.95 -1.48 15.08
CA ALA A 187 8.12 -2.48 15.77
C ALA A 187 8.66 -3.92 15.59
N SER A 188 9.14 -4.29 14.38
CA SER A 188 9.79 -5.58 14.14
C SER A 188 10.71 -5.56 12.91
N VAL A 189 12.01 -5.34 13.13
CA VAL A 189 13.02 -5.30 12.06
C VAL A 189 12.99 -6.58 11.21
N HIS A 190 12.89 -7.75 11.85
CA HIS A 190 12.87 -9.02 11.14
C HIS A 190 11.64 -9.18 10.24
N ALA A 191 10.45 -8.88 10.74
CA ALA A 191 9.22 -8.97 9.95
C ALA A 191 9.21 -7.98 8.78
N HIS A 192 9.72 -6.75 8.99
CA HIS A 192 9.84 -5.76 7.93
C HIS A 192 10.84 -6.20 6.85
N CYS A 193 11.96 -6.81 7.24
CA CYS A 193 12.89 -7.44 6.29
C CYS A 193 12.22 -8.57 5.50
N GLU A 194 11.44 -9.44 6.15
CA GLU A 194 10.70 -10.52 5.48
C GLU A 194 9.68 -9.97 4.47
N ILE A 195 8.93 -8.93 4.85
CA ILE A 195 7.99 -8.24 3.94
C ILE A 195 8.74 -7.69 2.72
N LEU A 196 9.83 -6.96 2.92
CA LEU A 196 10.61 -6.37 1.83
C LEU A 196 11.19 -7.43 0.91
N HIS A 197 11.76 -8.50 1.49
CA HIS A 197 12.31 -9.60 0.71
C HIS A 197 11.22 -10.26 -0.14
N THR A 198 10.05 -10.51 0.45
CA THR A 198 8.89 -11.11 -0.24
C THR A 198 8.39 -10.22 -1.38
N ILE A 199 8.31 -8.90 -1.16
CA ILE A 199 7.96 -7.91 -2.19
C ILE A 199 8.97 -7.94 -3.34
N LEU A 200 10.27 -7.94 -3.03
CA LEU A 200 11.32 -7.90 -4.03
C LEU A 200 11.41 -9.19 -4.84
N GLU A 201 11.27 -10.35 -4.20
CA GLU A 201 11.27 -11.66 -4.88
C GLU A 201 10.08 -11.84 -5.82
N SER A 202 8.95 -11.20 -5.52
CA SER A 202 7.73 -11.30 -6.32
C SER A 202 7.55 -10.14 -7.31
N ALA A 203 8.44 -9.15 -7.26
CA ALA A 203 8.40 -7.97 -8.12
C ALA A 203 8.45 -8.39 -9.60
N GLY A 204 7.50 -7.90 -10.38
CA GLY A 204 7.37 -8.22 -11.81
C GLY A 204 6.63 -9.54 -12.12
N ALA A 205 6.48 -10.46 -11.16
CA ALA A 205 5.78 -11.73 -11.40
C ALA A 205 4.24 -11.62 -11.35
N LEU A 206 3.71 -10.64 -10.60
CA LEU A 206 2.28 -10.51 -10.31
C LEU A 206 1.60 -9.34 -11.02
N SER A 207 2.27 -8.72 -12.00
CA SER A 207 1.83 -7.48 -12.67
C SER A 207 1.63 -6.26 -11.75
N PHE A 208 1.87 -6.37 -10.45
CA PHE A 208 1.82 -5.24 -9.52
C PHE A 208 3.13 -4.46 -9.48
N ARG A 209 3.01 -3.15 -9.25
CA ARG A 209 4.10 -2.22 -8.94
C ARG A 209 4.02 -1.82 -7.47
N TRP A 210 5.16 -1.84 -6.78
CA TRP A 210 5.25 -1.50 -5.36
C TRP A 210 5.85 -0.12 -5.16
N ALA A 211 5.19 0.72 -4.38
CA ALA A 211 5.70 2.01 -3.95
C ALA A 211 5.98 1.96 -2.44
N VAL A 212 7.25 2.09 -2.06
CA VAL A 212 7.68 1.98 -0.65
C VAL A 212 8.14 3.33 -0.13
N PHE A 213 7.34 3.93 0.75
CA PHE A 213 7.63 5.18 1.45
C PHE A 213 8.35 4.88 2.76
N SER A 214 9.64 5.21 2.83
CA SER A 214 10.51 4.87 3.95
C SER A 214 11.45 6.02 4.31
N ARG A 215 11.96 6.05 5.55
CA ARG A 215 13.08 6.93 5.90
C ARG A 215 14.36 6.30 5.35
N PRO A 216 15.43 7.10 5.17
CA PRO A 216 16.76 6.55 5.01
C PRO A 216 17.04 5.53 6.13
N ASN A 217 17.27 4.28 5.73
CA ASN A 217 17.58 3.15 6.59
C ASN A 217 18.63 2.32 5.86
N SER A 218 19.79 2.13 6.50
CA SER A 218 20.94 1.43 5.93
C SER A 218 20.64 -0.02 5.58
N GLN A 219 19.80 -0.71 6.38
CA GLN A 219 19.42 -2.10 6.10
C GLN A 219 18.51 -2.21 4.89
N LEU A 220 17.52 -1.33 4.77
CA LEU A 220 16.64 -1.28 3.61
C LEU A 220 17.42 -0.90 2.34
N GLY A 221 18.32 0.08 2.44
CA GLY A 221 19.19 0.46 1.31
C GLY A 221 20.09 -0.69 0.86
N ALA A 222 20.71 -1.42 1.80
CA ALA A 222 21.54 -2.58 1.47
C ALA A 222 20.74 -3.68 0.76
N LEU A 223 19.54 -4.01 1.26
CA LEU A 223 18.68 -5.04 0.67
C LEU A 223 18.22 -4.68 -0.75
N LEU A 224 17.82 -3.43 -0.99
CA LEU A 224 17.42 -2.98 -2.32
C LEU A 224 18.59 -2.99 -3.30
N LYS A 225 19.77 -2.57 -2.83
CA LYS A 225 21.00 -2.57 -3.64
C LYS A 225 21.46 -3.98 -3.99
N GLU A 226 21.35 -4.93 -3.06
CA GLU A 226 21.65 -6.35 -3.31
C GLU A 226 20.73 -6.93 -4.40
N LYS A 227 19.44 -6.60 -4.37
CA LYS A 227 18.47 -7.19 -5.30
C LYS A 227 18.46 -6.52 -6.66
N GLY A 228 18.89 -5.26 -6.81
CA GLY A 228 18.95 -4.56 -8.12
C GLY A 228 17.58 -4.36 -8.79
N LEU A 229 16.47 -4.61 -8.09
CA LEU A 229 15.10 -4.61 -8.61
C LEU A 229 14.33 -3.31 -8.27
N ALA A 230 15.00 -2.34 -7.66
CA ALA A 230 14.36 -1.15 -7.11
C ALA A 230 14.99 0.12 -7.67
N LEU A 231 14.12 1.04 -8.13
CA LEU A 231 14.50 2.42 -8.36
C LEU A 231 14.46 3.16 -7.03
N GLU A 232 15.56 3.76 -6.62
CA GLU A 232 15.55 4.74 -5.53
C GLU A 232 15.22 6.12 -6.09
N SER A 233 14.00 6.60 -5.83
CA SER A 233 13.65 8.01 -6.02
C SER A 233 13.84 8.73 -4.68
N CYS A 234 14.97 9.44 -4.59
CA CYS A 234 15.33 10.25 -3.44
C CYS A 234 14.92 11.70 -3.72
N TRP A 235 13.94 12.22 -2.99
CA TRP A 235 13.68 13.65 -2.99
C TRP A 235 14.31 14.27 -1.75
N ASN A 236 15.43 14.98 -1.96
CA ASN A 236 16.02 15.81 -0.92
C ASN A 236 15.23 17.11 -0.84
N VAL A 237 14.44 17.27 0.22
CA VAL A 237 14.01 18.60 0.62
C VAL A 237 15.19 19.24 1.36
N CYS A 238 16.12 19.84 0.61
CA CYS A 238 17.01 20.86 1.18
C CYS A 238 16.17 22.10 1.43
N HIS A 239 15.41 22.13 2.52
CA HIS A 239 15.08 23.41 3.13
C HIS A 239 16.30 23.82 3.93
N SER A 240 17.16 24.64 3.32
CA SER A 240 17.84 25.68 4.08
C SER A 240 16.75 26.45 4.82
N ILE A 241 16.52 26.10 6.08
CA ILE A 241 15.89 27.01 7.04
C ILE A 241 16.75 28.28 6.98
N PRO A 242 16.19 29.46 6.65
CA PRO A 242 16.96 30.68 6.78
C PRO A 242 17.29 30.82 8.27
N ASN A 243 18.58 30.60 8.62
CA ASN A 243 19.21 30.66 9.95
C ASN A 243 19.63 29.33 10.63
N PHE A 244 20.20 28.36 9.91
CA PHE A 244 21.11 27.39 10.56
C PHE A 244 22.40 27.24 9.72
N PRO A 245 23.60 27.36 10.33
CA PRO A 245 24.85 27.38 9.57
C PRO A 245 25.09 26.02 8.90
N ALA A 246 25.42 26.08 7.62
CA ALA A 246 25.73 24.93 6.78
C ALA A 246 26.90 24.13 7.37
N GLY A 247 26.66 22.85 7.61
CA GLY A 247 27.69 21.83 7.76
C GLY A 247 27.77 21.04 6.46
N ASP A 248 28.97 20.97 5.90
CA ASP A 248 29.25 20.52 4.55
C ASP A 248 28.79 19.08 4.29
N GLY A 249 28.05 18.88 3.20
CA GLY A 249 27.54 17.57 2.79
C GLY A 249 26.74 17.64 1.50
N GLU A 250 27.41 17.89 0.38
CA GLU A 250 26.87 17.65 -0.96
C GLU A 250 26.46 16.18 -1.12
N PHE A 251 25.22 15.90 -1.51
CA PHE A 251 24.81 14.57 -1.97
C PHE A 251 24.27 14.66 -3.40
N VAL A 252 25.05 14.06 -4.28
CA VAL A 252 24.86 13.93 -5.73
C VAL A 252 23.76 12.90 -6.03
N LEU A 253 22.89 13.22 -6.98
CA LEU A 253 22.03 12.25 -7.68
C LEU A 253 22.90 11.20 -8.37
N ARG A 254 22.96 9.98 -7.83
CA ARG A 254 23.38 8.81 -8.61
C ARG A 254 22.16 8.11 -9.15
N VAL A 255 21.88 8.37 -10.42
CA VAL A 255 21.19 7.39 -11.26
C VAL A 255 22.26 6.36 -11.64
N GLU A 256 22.37 5.25 -10.90
CA GLU A 256 23.07 4.09 -11.44
C GLU A 256 22.11 3.42 -12.43
N LEU A 257 22.16 3.89 -13.69
CA LEU A 257 21.76 3.06 -14.83
C LEU A 257 22.80 1.94 -14.93
N ILE A 258 22.32 0.70 -15.02
CA ILE A 258 23.13 -0.47 -15.38
C ILE A 258 23.81 -0.22 -16.73
#